data_AF-A0A9E4XNH3-F1
#
_entry.id   AF-A0A9E4XNH3-F1
#
_cell.length_a   1.000
_cell.length_b   1.000
_cell.length_c   1.000
_cell.angle_alpha   90.00
_cell.angle_beta   90.00
_cell.angle_gamma   90.00
#
_symmetry.space_group_name_H-M   'P 1'
#
loop_
_entity.id
_entity.type
_entity.pdbx_description
1 polymer ?
#
loop_
_entity_poly.entity_id
_entity_poly.type
_entity_poly.pdbx_seq_one_letter_code
_entity_poly.pdbx_strand_id
1 'polypeptide(L)'
;MTLPRWDRIYFFAFFATVFAVLGYMVLLFVPLMSVVTVTNVETVPIEEVTRRTLLATGQVTPVLLSLLPVVVTAGTLLAIPRYGQPNRSGKINLWLSTVLIYVFVVISIWSVGILFAPSAILLTAAAVGSLVRRRGPGSRTAQESKSGRGGGKRRRNRG
;
A
#
# COMPACT_ATOMS: atom_id res chain seq x y z
N MET A 1 19.11 15.18 20.33
CA MET A 1 17.87 15.38 19.57
C MET A 1 17.37 14.02 19.10
N THR A 2 16.25 13.52 19.65
CA THR A 2 15.65 12.25 19.21
C THR A 2 14.82 12.53 17.96
N LEU A 3 15.27 12.05 16.81
CA LEU A 3 14.50 12.13 15.56
C LEU A 3 13.09 11.55 15.79
N PRO A 4 12.02 12.25 15.36
CA PRO A 4 10.67 11.75 15.52
C PRO A 4 10.52 10.44 14.75
N ARG A 5 10.32 9.34 15.47
CA ARG A 5 10.17 8.01 14.89
C ARG A 5 8.89 7.97 14.07
N TRP A 6 9.02 7.85 12.75
CA TRP A 6 7.88 7.61 11.87
C TRP A 6 7.16 6.34 12.29
N ASP A 7 5.83 6.32 12.17
CA ASP A 7 5.11 5.07 12.31
C ASP A 7 5.54 4.12 11.17
N ARG A 8 5.77 2.85 11.48
CA ARG A 8 6.17 1.83 10.50
C ARG A 8 5.17 1.74 9.36
N ILE A 9 3.88 1.92 9.67
CA ILE A 9 2.81 1.93 8.66
C ILE A 9 2.99 3.09 7.69
N TYR A 10 3.32 4.29 8.19
CA TYR A 10 3.58 5.46 7.36
C TYR A 10 4.85 5.27 6.50
N PHE A 11 5.91 4.71 7.09
CA PHE A 11 7.14 4.37 6.36
C PHE A 11 6.83 3.42 5.19
N PHE A 12 6.12 2.32 5.42
CA PHE A 12 5.77 1.38 4.36
C PHE A 12 4.90 2.01 3.26
N ALA A 13 3.90 2.82 3.64
CA ALA A 13 3.08 3.54 2.67
C ALA A 13 3.92 4.52 1.84
N PHE A 14 4.83 5.26 2.47
CA PHE A 14 5.72 6.20 1.79
C PHE A 14 6.60 5.52 0.75
N PHE A 15 7.29 4.43 1.13
CA PHE A 15 8.12 3.68 0.19
C PHE A 15 7.28 3.03 -0.91
N ALA A 16 6.07 2.54 -0.61
CA ALA A 16 5.16 2.03 -1.63
C ALA A 16 4.82 3.09 -2.69
N THR A 17 4.56 4.34 -2.28
CA THR A 17 4.36 5.46 -3.19
C THR A 17 5.61 5.75 -4.02
N VAL A 18 6.80 5.78 -3.40
CA VAL A 18 8.07 6.01 -4.12
C VAL A 18 8.29 4.94 -5.19
N PHE A 19 8.12 3.66 -4.86
CA PHE A 19 8.24 2.57 -5.85
C PHE A 19 7.19 2.63 -6.94
N ALA A 20 5.95 3.03 -6.62
CA ALA A 20 4.92 3.22 -7.64
C ALA A 20 5.27 4.36 -8.61
N VAL A 21 5.75 5.50 -8.09
CA VAL A 21 6.20 6.64 -8.91
C VAL A 21 7.40 6.23 -9.78
N LEU A 22 8.39 5.53 -9.21
CA LEU A 22 9.53 5.04 -9.96
C LEU A 22 9.12 4.06 -11.06
N GLY A 23 8.25 3.10 -10.75
CA GLY A 23 7.69 2.17 -11.73
C GLY A 23 6.98 2.90 -12.88
N TYR A 24 6.20 3.93 -12.56
CA TYR A 24 5.54 4.77 -13.56
C TYR A 24 6.54 5.56 -14.43
N MET A 25 7.57 6.16 -13.83
CA MET A 25 8.62 6.87 -14.57
C MET A 25 9.39 5.92 -15.50
N VAL A 26 9.72 4.72 -15.03
CA VAL A 26 10.37 3.69 -15.84
C VAL A 26 9.50 3.35 -17.06
N LEU A 27 8.18 3.23 -16.90
CA LEU A 27 7.29 2.97 -18.03
C LEU A 27 7.18 4.10 -19.05
N LEU A 28 7.29 5.35 -18.59
CA LEU A 28 7.27 6.51 -19.48
C LEU A 28 8.54 6.60 -20.32
N PHE A 29 9.70 6.39 -19.71
CA PHE A 29 11.00 6.67 -20.34
C PHE A 29 11.72 5.44 -20.89
N VAL A 30 11.41 4.24 -20.40
CA VAL A 30 12.05 2.99 -20.84
C VAL A 30 11.13 2.27 -21.82
N PRO A 31 11.63 1.88 -23.01
CA PRO A 31 10.84 1.16 -24.01
C PRO A 31 10.65 -0.30 -23.59
N LEU A 32 9.72 -0.52 -22.67
CA LEU A 32 9.37 -1.84 -22.11
C LEU A 32 8.14 -2.45 -22.79
N MET A 33 7.38 -1.68 -23.57
CA MET A 33 6.19 -2.15 -24.26
C MET A 33 6.58 -2.63 -25.66
N SER A 34 6.38 -3.91 -25.93
CA SER A 34 6.38 -4.44 -27.30
C SER A 34 5.06 -4.10 -27.98
N VAL A 35 5.09 -3.25 -29.01
CA VAL A 35 3.95 -3.08 -29.90
C VAL A 35 4.15 -4.05 -31.05
N VAL A 36 3.26 -5.03 -31.18
CA VAL A 36 3.23 -5.93 -32.35
C VAL A 36 2.46 -5.20 -33.44
N THR A 37 3.18 -4.71 -34.44
CA THR A 37 2.56 -4.10 -35.63
C THR A 37 2.33 -5.23 -36.62
N VAL A 38 1.10 -5.74 -36.72
CA VAL A 38 0.73 -6.74 -37.73
C VAL A 38 0.50 -6.03 -39.06
N THR A 39 1.56 -5.89 -39.85
CA THR A 39 1.45 -5.45 -41.24
C THR A 39 0.99 -6.64 -42.08
N ASN A 40 -0.26 -6.62 -42.53
CA ASN A 40 -0.76 -7.58 -43.53
C ASN A 40 -0.12 -7.29 -44.88
N VAL A 41 1.04 -7.88 -45.15
CA VAL A 41 1.63 -7.96 -46.49
C VAL A 41 1.35 -9.37 -47.01
N GLU A 42 0.17 -9.51 -47.63
CA GLU A 42 -0.42 -10.56 -48.47
C GLU A 42 -0.05 -12.06 -48.34
N THR A 43 1.03 -12.52 -47.73
CA THR A 43 1.32 -13.97 -47.60
C THR A 43 2.13 -14.40 -46.38
N VAL A 44 2.72 -13.49 -45.59
CA VAL A 44 3.42 -13.84 -44.33
C VAL A 44 3.23 -12.71 -43.30
N PRO A 45 2.65 -12.97 -42.11
CA PRO A 45 2.61 -11.96 -41.05
C PRO A 45 4.05 -11.74 -40.54
N ILE A 46 4.63 -10.59 -40.87
CA ILE A 46 5.91 -10.15 -40.29
C ILE A 46 5.56 -9.53 -38.94
N GLU A 47 5.76 -10.28 -37.86
CA GLU A 47 5.62 -9.78 -36.49
C GLU A 47 6.80 -8.85 -36.16
N GLU A 48 6.68 -7.58 -36.55
CA GLU A 48 7.70 -6.59 -36.20
C GLU A 48 7.48 -6.12 -34.77
N VAL A 49 8.13 -6.83 -33.82
CA VAL A 49 8.12 -6.53 -32.39
C VAL A 49 8.99 -5.31 -32.12
N THR A 50 8.43 -4.12 -32.32
CA THR A 50 9.14 -2.87 -32.00
C THR A 50 8.89 -2.49 -30.55
N ARG A 51 9.94 -2.40 -29.74
CA ARG A 51 9.84 -1.87 -28.37
C ARG A 51 9.65 -0.36 -28.43
N ARG A 52 8.54 0.13 -27.89
CA ARG A 52 8.23 1.57 -27.80
C ARG A 52 8.03 1.97 -26.35
N THR A 53 8.35 3.23 -26.03
CA THR A 53 7.98 3.84 -24.76
C THR A 53 6.48 4.14 -24.76
N LEU A 54 5.83 4.21 -23.58
CA LEU A 54 4.41 4.56 -23.50
C LEU A 54 4.10 5.93 -24.15
N LEU A 55 5.04 6.87 -24.03
CA LEU A 55 4.96 8.19 -24.68
C LEU A 55 5.04 8.10 -26.20
N ALA A 56 5.91 7.24 -26.75
CA ALA A 56 6.07 7.06 -28.18
C ALA A 56 4.90 6.33 -28.85
N THR A 57 4.08 5.62 -28.08
CA THR A 57 2.85 4.98 -28.58
C THR A 57 1.75 6.02 -28.86
N GLY A 58 1.83 7.23 -28.27
CA GLY A 58 0.85 8.31 -28.46
C GLY A 58 -0.56 8.03 -27.92
N GLN A 59 -0.79 6.85 -27.32
CA GLN A 59 -2.07 6.46 -26.74
C GLN A 59 -2.15 6.92 -25.29
N VAL A 60 -3.15 7.75 -24.99
CA VAL A 60 -3.36 8.33 -23.65
C VAL A 60 -3.90 7.30 -22.65
N THR A 61 -4.69 6.33 -23.11
CA THR A 61 -5.34 5.30 -22.27
C THR A 61 -4.36 4.47 -21.42
N PRO A 62 -3.30 3.85 -21.98
CA PRO A 62 -2.33 3.09 -21.17
C PRO A 62 -1.50 4.00 -20.24
N VAL A 63 -1.29 5.26 -20.61
CA VAL A 63 -0.63 6.26 -19.75
C VAL A 63 -1.49 6.59 -18.53
N LEU A 64 -2.80 6.78 -18.73
CA LEU A 64 -3.76 7.00 -17.64
C LEU A 64 -3.92 5.75 -16.76
N LEU A 65 -4.00 4.57 -17.37
CA LEU A 65 -4.17 3.32 -16.63
C LEU A 65 -2.97 3.02 -15.72
N SER A 66 -1.75 3.29 -16.21
CA SER A 66 -0.51 3.12 -15.43
C SER A 66 -0.29 4.17 -14.34
N LEU A 67 -1.05 5.28 -14.36
CA LEU A 67 -1.07 6.27 -13.29
C LEU A 67 -1.87 5.78 -12.06
N LEU A 68 -2.77 4.82 -12.26
CA LEU A 68 -3.69 4.35 -11.23
C LEU A 68 -2.98 3.86 -9.94
N PRO A 69 -1.93 3.02 -9.99
CA PRO A 69 -1.18 2.62 -8.80
C PRO A 69 -0.54 3.80 -8.06
N VAL A 70 -0.11 4.83 -8.80
CA VAL A 70 0.49 6.05 -8.22
C VAL A 70 -0.56 6.84 -7.44
N VAL A 71 -1.74 7.06 -8.04
CA VAL A 71 -2.84 7.78 -7.39
C VAL A 71 -3.32 7.03 -6.15
N VAL A 72 -3.44 5.71 -6.22
CA VAL A 72 -3.88 4.87 -5.10
C VAL A 72 -2.88 4.92 -3.96
N THR A 73 -1.60 4.69 -4.23
CA THR A 73 -0.55 4.77 -3.20
C THR A 73 -0.46 6.18 -2.61
N ALA A 74 -0.52 7.24 -3.42
CA ALA A 74 -0.53 8.62 -2.92
C ALA A 74 -1.77 8.91 -2.05
N GLY A 75 -2.94 8.44 -2.46
CA GLY A 75 -4.19 8.56 -1.69
C GLY A 75 -4.10 7.87 -0.33
N THR A 76 -3.46 6.69 -0.26
CA THR A 76 -3.21 6.04 1.04
C THR A 76 -2.25 6.82 1.92
N LEU A 77 -1.18 7.37 1.34
CA LEU A 77 -0.19 8.14 2.07
C LEU A 77 -0.78 9.40 2.69
N LEU A 78 -1.71 10.06 1.99
CA LEU A 78 -2.43 11.22 2.49
C LEU A 78 -3.46 10.87 3.57
N ALA A 79 -4.08 9.68 3.48
CA ALA A 79 -5.07 9.23 4.46
C ALA A 79 -4.46 8.72 5.78
N ILE A 80 -3.17 8.37 5.80
CA ILE A 80 -2.48 7.88 7.00
C ILE A 80 -1.80 9.05 7.73
N PRO A 81 -2.06 9.25 9.03
CA PRO A 81 -1.38 10.28 9.80
C PRO A 81 0.13 9.96 9.92
N ARG A 82 0.99 10.99 9.79
CA ARG A 82 2.44 10.88 9.96
C ARG A 82 2.84 10.40 11.36
N TYR A 83 2.05 10.79 12.36
CA TYR A 83 2.27 10.49 13.77
C TYR A 83 0.98 9.93 14.38
N GLY A 84 0.99 8.65 14.74
CA GLY A 84 -0.13 7.99 15.43
C GLY A 84 -0.76 6.84 14.64
N GLN A 85 -1.74 6.18 15.28
CA GLN A 85 -2.42 5.04 14.67
C GLN A 85 -3.43 5.51 13.62
N PRO A 86 -3.57 4.78 12.51
CA PRO A 86 -4.61 5.07 11.53
C PRO A 86 -6.00 4.90 12.15
N ASN A 87 -6.85 5.91 11.97
CA ASN A 87 -8.27 5.87 12.30
C ASN A 87 -8.97 4.74 11.51
N ARG A 88 -10.19 4.37 11.93
CA ARG A 88 -10.98 3.29 11.29
C ARG A 88 -11.08 3.47 9.76
N SER A 89 -11.31 4.70 9.30
CA SER A 89 -11.35 5.04 7.88
C SER A 89 -9.99 4.89 7.18
N GLY A 90 -8.89 5.23 7.86
CA GLY A 90 -7.53 5.05 7.33
C GLY A 90 -7.17 3.57 7.14
N LYS A 91 -7.63 2.69 8.04
CA LYS A 91 -7.46 1.23 7.90
C LYS A 91 -8.23 0.67 6.72
N ILE A 92 -9.48 1.13 6.53
CA ILE A 92 -10.31 0.73 5.38
C ILE A 92 -9.65 1.19 4.08
N ASN A 93 -9.19 2.45 4.02
CA ASN A 93 -8.53 2.97 2.82
C ASN A 93 -7.25 2.20 2.49
N LEU A 94 -6.46 1.84 3.50
CA LEU A 94 -5.25 1.06 3.34
C LEU A 94 -5.53 -0.34 2.78
N TRP A 95 -6.54 -1.03 3.31
CA TRP A 95 -6.97 -2.33 2.80
C TRP A 95 -7.54 -2.26 1.39
N LEU A 96 -8.43 -1.30 1.14
CA LEU A 96 -9.03 -1.09 -0.18
C LEU A 96 -7.94 -0.85 -1.23
N SER A 97 -6.97 0.00 -0.91
CA SER A 97 -5.85 0.32 -1.79
C SER A 97 -4.91 -0.87 -2.00
N THR A 98 -4.71 -1.71 -0.98
CA THR A 98 -3.95 -2.97 -1.13
C THR A 98 -4.62 -3.87 -2.16
N VAL A 99 -5.93 -4.09 -2.00
CA VAL A 99 -6.72 -4.91 -2.93
C VAL A 99 -6.66 -4.33 -4.34
N LEU A 100 -6.83 -3.01 -4.48
CA LEU A 100 -6.86 -2.35 -5.78
C LEU A 100 -5.52 -2.46 -6.52
N ILE A 101 -4.40 -2.30 -5.82
CA ILE A 101 -3.06 -2.48 -6.40
C ILE A 101 -2.84 -3.95 -6.78
N TYR A 102 -3.29 -4.91 -5.97
CA TYR A 102 -3.19 -6.32 -6.34
C TYR A 102 -3.98 -6.65 -7.60
N VAL A 103 -5.22 -6.17 -7.70
CA VAL A 103 -6.05 -6.35 -8.89
C VAL A 103 -5.36 -5.76 -10.12
N PHE A 104 -4.79 -4.56 -9.99
CA PHE A 104 -4.02 -3.93 -11.06
C PHE A 104 -2.81 -4.77 -11.48
N VAL A 105 -2.01 -5.25 -10.52
CA VAL A 105 -0.82 -6.08 -10.78
C VAL A 105 -1.20 -7.37 -11.49
N VAL A 106 -2.27 -8.05 -11.05
CA VAL A 106 -2.74 -9.31 -11.64
C VAL A 106 -3.24 -9.11 -13.07
N ILE A 107 -4.08 -8.10 -13.31
CA ILE A 107 -4.61 -7.82 -14.66
C ILE A 107 -3.47 -7.39 -15.60
N SER A 108 -2.49 -6.64 -15.10
CA SER A 108 -1.40 -6.09 -15.90
C SER A 108 -0.14 -6.96 -15.93
N ILE A 109 -0.17 -8.18 -15.38
CA ILE A 109 1.03 -8.97 -15.10
C ILE A 109 1.83 -9.32 -16.37
N TRP A 110 1.14 -9.52 -17.48
CA TRP A 110 1.71 -9.85 -18.79
C TRP A 110 2.40 -8.68 -19.49
N SER A 111 2.23 -7.47 -18.94
CA SER A 111 2.76 -6.25 -19.55
C SER A 111 3.62 -5.52 -18.52
N VAL A 112 3.01 -4.65 -17.71
CA VAL A 112 3.72 -3.70 -16.84
C VAL A 112 3.50 -3.94 -15.35
N GLY A 113 2.61 -4.85 -14.98
CA GLY A 113 2.18 -5.10 -13.60
C GLY A 113 3.31 -5.48 -12.66
N ILE A 114 4.34 -6.17 -13.16
CA ILE A 114 5.46 -6.64 -12.33
C ILE A 114 6.29 -5.49 -11.74
N LEU A 115 6.34 -4.33 -12.41
CA LEU A 115 7.04 -3.14 -11.91
C LEU A 115 6.42 -2.58 -10.63
N PHE A 116 5.13 -2.84 -10.41
CA PHE A 116 4.39 -2.37 -9.24
C PHE A 116 4.35 -3.41 -8.11
N ALA A 117 4.94 -4.61 -8.30
CA ALA A 117 4.99 -5.64 -7.28
C ALA A 117 5.69 -5.20 -5.98
N PRO A 118 6.83 -4.48 -6.00
CA PRO A 118 7.46 -3.97 -4.77
C PRO A 118 6.54 -3.02 -3.98
N SER A 119 5.79 -2.18 -4.69
CA SER A 119 4.78 -1.29 -4.09
C SER A 119 3.66 -2.11 -3.42
N ALA A 120 3.14 -3.13 -4.10
CA ALA A 120 2.09 -4.01 -3.56
C ALA A 120 2.53 -4.71 -2.27
N ILE A 121 3.76 -5.23 -2.24
CA ILE A 121 4.32 -5.91 -1.06
C ILE A 121 4.43 -4.94 0.13
N LEU A 122 4.94 -3.73 -0.09
CA LEU A 122 5.08 -2.72 0.95
C LEU A 122 3.73 -2.26 1.49
N LEU A 123 2.75 -2.05 0.62
CA LEU A 123 1.41 -1.63 1.03
C LEU A 123 0.68 -2.74 1.81
N THR A 124 0.97 -4.00 1.48
CA THR A 124 0.50 -5.17 2.25
C THR A 124 1.13 -5.22 3.64
N ALA A 125 2.44 -4.96 3.75
CA ALA A 125 3.11 -4.86 5.05
C ALA A 125 2.51 -3.73 5.90
N ALA A 126 2.14 -2.60 5.28
CA ALA A 126 1.41 -1.53 5.96
C ALA A 126 0.01 -1.98 6.41
N ALA A 127 -0.75 -2.64 5.54
CA ALA A 127 -2.11 -3.12 5.81
C ALA A 127 -2.14 -4.14 6.95
N VAL A 128 -1.28 -5.16 6.89
CA VAL A 128 -1.11 -6.16 7.96
C VAL A 128 -0.61 -5.50 9.25
N GLY A 129 0.33 -4.57 9.15
CA GLY A 129 0.80 -3.79 10.30
C GLY A 129 -0.30 -2.97 10.99
N SER A 130 -1.35 -2.56 10.27
CA SER A 130 -2.48 -1.81 10.81
C SER A 130 -3.49 -2.66 11.61
N LEU A 131 -3.49 -3.98 11.39
CA LEU A 131 -4.30 -4.96 12.12
C LEU A 131 -3.72 -5.27 13.50
N VAL A 132 -2.39 -5.26 13.62
CA VAL A 132 -1.72 -5.49 14.91
C VAL A 132 -1.97 -4.28 15.82
N ARG A 133 -2.95 -4.43 16.73
CA ARG A 133 -3.26 -3.43 17.75
C ARG A 133 -2.02 -3.22 18.61
N ARG A 134 -1.31 -2.10 18.44
CA ARG A 134 -0.21 -1.74 19.33
C ARG A 134 -0.79 -1.62 20.75
N ARG A 135 -0.35 -2.49 21.67
CA ARG A 135 -0.43 -2.21 23.11
C ARG A 135 0.40 -0.95 23.34
N GLY A 136 -0.28 0.18 23.45
CA GLY A 136 0.38 1.43 23.84
C GLY A 136 0.97 1.27 25.25
N PRO A 137 2.02 2.04 25.59
CA PRO A 137 2.58 2.08 26.95
C PRO A 137 1.55 2.40 28.05
N GLY A 138 0.36 2.91 27.70
CA GLY A 138 -0.74 3.19 28.62
C GLY A 138 -1.74 2.05 28.84
N SER A 139 -1.60 0.88 28.20
CA SER A 139 -2.56 -0.23 28.39
C SER A 139 -2.19 -1.20 29.52
N ARG A 140 -1.23 -0.84 30.39
CA ARG A 140 -0.85 -1.63 31.57
C ARG A 140 -1.52 -1.18 32.88
N THR A 141 -2.39 -0.16 32.87
CA THR A 141 -2.92 0.42 34.12
C THR A 141 -4.43 0.30 34.28
N ALA A 142 -4.99 -0.91 34.13
CA ALA A 142 -6.40 -1.15 34.50
C ALA A 142 -6.72 -2.60 34.93
N GLN A 143 -5.71 -3.44 35.22
CA GLN A 143 -5.95 -4.84 35.60
C GLN A 143 -5.29 -5.28 36.91
N GLU A 144 -4.77 -4.33 37.70
CA GLU A 144 -4.13 -4.61 38.99
C GLU A 144 -4.80 -3.83 40.14
N SER A 145 -6.13 -3.91 40.26
CA SER A 145 -6.82 -3.57 41.52
C SER A 145 -7.98 -4.49 41.91
N LYS A 146 -8.13 -5.64 41.23
CA LYS A 146 -9.16 -6.63 41.57
C LYS A 146 -8.59 -8.04 41.74
N SER A 147 -7.79 -8.26 42.78
CA SER A 147 -7.74 -9.56 43.46
C SER A 147 -6.94 -9.48 44.76
N GLY A 148 -7.52 -8.85 45.78
CA GLY A 148 -7.07 -8.93 47.17
C GLY A 148 -8.18 -9.50 48.04
N ARG A 149 -8.42 -10.80 47.90
CA ARG A 149 -9.34 -11.60 48.71
C ARG A 149 -8.79 -11.63 50.15
N GLY A 150 -9.40 -10.91 51.08
CA GLY A 150 -8.96 -10.87 52.47
C GLY A 150 -10.11 -10.50 53.40
N GLY A 151 -10.78 -11.51 53.95
CA GLY A 151 -11.90 -11.34 54.86
C GLY A 151 -11.52 -10.59 56.13
N GLY A 152 -12.15 -9.44 56.35
CA GLY A 152 -12.12 -8.70 57.61
C GLY A 152 -13.50 -8.74 58.27
N LYS A 153 -13.65 -9.57 59.30
CA LYS A 153 -14.80 -9.58 60.22
C LYS A 153 -15.06 -8.17 60.74
N ARG A 154 -16.13 -7.49 60.29
CA ARG A 154 -16.64 -6.31 61.01
C ARG A 154 -17.46 -6.78 62.21
N ARG A 155 -16.75 -6.81 63.33
CA ARG A 155 -17.20 -7.03 64.69
C ARG A 155 -18.15 -5.89 65.11
N ARG A 156 -19.31 -6.26 65.65
CA ARG A 156 -20.09 -5.63 66.73
C ARG A 156 -19.62 -4.22 67.16
N ASN A 157 -20.54 -3.24 67.14
CA ASN A 157 -20.75 -2.47 68.35
C ASN A 157 -22.22 -2.08 68.55
N ARG A 158 -22.72 -2.39 69.74
CA ARG A 158 -23.93 -1.82 70.35
C ARG A 158 -23.56 -0.44 70.88
N GLY A 159 -24.51 0.49 70.85
CA GLY A 159 -24.44 1.81 71.43
C GLY A 159 -25.69 2.56 71.01
#